data_AF-A0ABC8KF32-F1
#
_entry.id   AF-A0ABC8KF32-F1
#
_cell.length_a   1.000
_cell.length_b   1.000
_cell.length_c   1.000
_cell.angle_alpha   90.00
_cell.angle_beta   90.00
_cell.angle_gamma   90.00
#
_symmetry.space_group_name_H-M   'P 1'
#
loop_
_entity.id
_entity.type
_entity.pdbx_description
1 polymer ?
#
loop_
_entity_poly.entity_id
_entity_poly.type
_entity_poly.pdbx_seq_one_letter_code
_entity_poly.pdbx_strand_id
1 'polypeptide(L)'
;MTHNGPKPDVYLNVAKDLGGRLLSAFNSSPTSVPYSDVISAHPAPGGMSSTAEVASVQLEFNYLSAVSGDPKYNTEAMKVLAHIKTLPKTEGLVPIYISPQSGEFVGENISRNIAKACFEMYEVTATGLAPEIALLSHRDDSVIPLE
;
A
#
# COMPACT_ATOMS: atom_id res chain seq x y z
N MET A 1 34.89 4.59 5.46
CA MET A 1 33.76 4.00 6.22
C MET A 1 33.48 2.63 5.60
N THR A 2 33.75 1.55 6.33
CA THR A 2 33.52 0.19 5.85
C THR A 2 32.03 -0.14 5.99
N HIS A 3 31.33 -0.31 4.88
CA HIS A 3 29.92 -0.71 4.86
C HIS A 3 29.79 -2.14 5.40
N ASN A 4 29.29 -2.29 6.63
CA ASN A 4 29.16 -3.59 7.32
C ASN A 4 27.84 -4.33 6.99
N GLY A 5 27.19 -4.03 5.85
CA GLY A 5 25.96 -4.69 5.40
C GLY A 5 26.16 -5.54 4.14
N PRO A 6 25.21 -6.45 3.83
CA PRO A 6 25.10 -7.12 2.53
C PRO A 6 25.29 -6.16 1.35
N LYS A 7 25.78 -6.68 0.22
CA LYS A 7 25.95 -5.88 -1.00
C LYS A 7 24.58 -5.39 -1.51
N PRO A 8 24.49 -4.22 -2.17
CA PRO A 8 23.24 -3.68 -2.73
C PRO A 8 22.42 -4.69 -3.54
N ASP A 9 23.09 -5.53 -4.34
CA ASP A 9 22.42 -6.55 -5.16
C ASP A 9 21.65 -7.59 -4.33
N VAL A 10 22.11 -7.88 -3.11
CA VAL A 10 21.41 -8.81 -2.20
C VAL A 10 20.07 -8.22 -1.79
N TYR A 11 20.03 -6.95 -1.40
CA TYR A 11 18.79 -6.25 -1.05
C TYR A 11 17.83 -6.17 -2.23
N LEU A 12 18.35 -5.83 -3.42
CA LEU A 12 17.53 -5.78 -4.63
C LEU A 12 16.92 -7.14 -4.98
N ASN A 13 17.70 -8.22 -4.88
CA ASN A 13 17.20 -9.57 -5.17
C ASN A 13 16.12 -10.00 -4.18
N VAL A 14 16.29 -9.71 -2.88
CA VAL A 14 15.27 -9.98 -1.86
C VAL A 14 14.01 -9.14 -2.10
N ALA A 15 14.15 -7.85 -2.43
CA ALA A 15 13.02 -6.99 -2.74
C ALA A 15 12.26 -7.47 -3.99
N LYS A 16 12.96 -7.96 -5.03
CA LYS A 16 12.34 -8.55 -6.22
C LYS A 16 11.60 -9.85 -5.90
N ASP A 17 12.18 -10.73 -5.06
CA ASP A 17 11.49 -11.96 -4.63
C ASP A 17 10.22 -11.63 -3.84
N LEU A 18 10.31 -10.74 -2.86
CA LEU A 18 9.16 -10.32 -2.06
C LEU A 18 8.10 -9.64 -2.93
N GLY A 19 8.47 -8.65 -3.74
CA GLY A 19 7.54 -7.97 -4.65
C GLY A 19 6.89 -8.94 -5.63
N GLY A 20 7.64 -9.92 -6.14
CA GLY A 20 7.11 -10.97 -7.01
C GLY A 20 6.03 -11.83 -6.33
N ARG A 21 6.21 -12.14 -5.04
CA ARG A 21 5.19 -12.84 -4.24
C ARG A 21 3.98 -11.96 -3.99
N LEU A 22 4.18 -10.70 -3.59
CA LEU A 22 3.09 -9.75 -3.35
C LEU A 22 2.21 -9.54 -4.60
N LEU A 23 2.80 -9.58 -5.79
CA LEU A 23 2.06 -9.49 -7.06
C LEU A 23 1.04 -10.63 -7.26
N SER A 24 1.13 -11.75 -6.55
CA SER A 24 0.09 -12.79 -6.63
C SER A 24 -1.28 -12.24 -6.23
N ALA A 25 -1.34 -11.39 -5.20
CA ALA A 25 -2.60 -10.80 -4.73
C ALA A 25 -3.25 -9.86 -5.75
N PHE A 26 -2.44 -9.19 -6.57
CA PHE A 26 -2.89 -8.32 -7.66
C PHE A 26 -3.42 -9.17 -8.82
N ASN A 27 -2.61 -10.13 -9.26
CA ASN A 27 -2.90 -10.93 -10.46
C ASN A 27 -4.03 -11.95 -10.26
N SER A 28 -4.27 -12.39 -9.02
CA SER A 28 -5.36 -13.31 -8.69
C SER A 28 -6.70 -12.61 -8.49
N SER A 29 -6.73 -11.28 -8.36
CA SER A 29 -7.97 -10.52 -8.21
C SER A 29 -8.69 -10.39 -9.56
N PRO A 30 -10.04 -10.50 -9.59
CA PRO A 30 -10.81 -10.24 -10.80
C PRO A 30 -10.91 -8.75 -11.15
N THR A 31 -10.46 -7.85 -10.26
CA THR A 31 -10.48 -6.39 -10.47
C THR A 31 -9.09 -5.78 -10.25
N SER A 32 -8.98 -4.46 -10.40
CA SER A 32 -7.75 -3.73 -10.07
C SER A 32 -7.47 -3.64 -8.57
N VAL A 33 -8.34 -4.18 -7.70
CA VAL A 33 -8.16 -4.15 -6.24
C VAL A 33 -7.55 -5.49 -5.80
N PRO A 34 -6.31 -5.52 -5.28
CA PRO A 34 -5.69 -6.77 -4.85
C PRO A 34 -6.34 -7.34 -3.60
N TYR A 35 -6.19 -8.64 -3.39
CA TYR A 35 -6.53 -9.28 -2.11
C TYR A 35 -5.60 -8.81 -0.99
N SER A 36 -6.10 -8.70 0.25
CA SER A 36 -5.25 -8.40 1.41
C SER A 36 -4.26 -9.53 1.74
N ASP A 37 -4.63 -10.80 1.52
CA ASP A 37 -3.77 -11.95 1.86
C ASP A 37 -3.06 -12.54 0.63
N VAL A 38 -1.73 -12.60 0.71
CA VAL A 38 -0.85 -13.03 -0.40
C VAL A 38 -0.60 -14.54 -0.39
N ILE A 39 -0.60 -15.18 0.79
CA ILE A 39 -0.29 -16.62 0.95
C ILE A 39 -1.41 -17.50 0.36
N SER A 40 -2.66 -17.03 0.46
CA SER A 40 -3.84 -17.72 -0.06
C SER A 40 -4.40 -17.10 -1.33
N ALA A 41 -3.93 -15.90 -1.70
CA ALA A 41 -4.51 -15.07 -2.76
C ALA A 41 -6.05 -15.08 -2.71
N HIS A 42 -6.58 -15.03 -1.50
CA HIS A 42 -8.01 -15.07 -1.19
C HIS A 42 -8.37 -13.78 -0.46
N PRO A 43 -9.64 -13.37 -0.50
CA PRO A 43 -10.12 -12.28 0.33
C PRO A 43 -9.82 -12.56 1.82
N ALA A 44 -9.47 -11.52 2.57
CA ALA A 44 -9.40 -11.60 4.02
C ALA A 44 -10.77 -12.04 4.61
N PRO A 45 -10.81 -12.51 5.88
CA PRO A 45 -12.08 -12.80 6.55
C PRO A 45 -13.05 -11.61 6.43
N GLY A 46 -14.15 -11.81 5.70
CA GLY A 46 -15.11 -10.75 5.34
C GLY A 46 -15.14 -10.35 3.86
N GLY A 47 -14.25 -10.88 3.02
CA GLY A 47 -14.35 -10.72 1.56
C GLY A 47 -13.78 -9.41 1.01
N MET A 48 -13.24 -8.54 1.87
CA MET A 48 -12.84 -7.17 1.52
C MET A 48 -11.36 -6.93 1.83
N SER A 49 -10.77 -5.99 1.10
CA SER A 49 -9.44 -5.46 1.39
C SER A 49 -9.55 -4.12 2.11
N SER A 50 -8.54 -3.77 2.91
CA SER A 50 -8.44 -2.43 3.47
C SER A 50 -8.10 -1.42 2.37
N THR A 51 -8.82 -0.31 2.31
CA THR A 51 -8.54 0.77 1.35
C THR A 51 -7.16 1.38 1.58
N ALA A 52 -6.68 1.44 2.83
CA ALA A 52 -5.35 1.93 3.14
C ALA A 52 -4.26 0.99 2.61
N GLU A 53 -4.39 -0.32 2.84
CA GLU A 53 -3.39 -1.31 2.42
C GLU A 53 -3.17 -1.26 0.89
N VAL A 54 -4.24 -1.24 0.11
CA VAL A 54 -4.13 -1.25 -1.35
C VAL A 54 -3.65 0.11 -1.92
N ALA A 55 -3.76 1.19 -1.14
CA ALA A 55 -3.40 2.56 -1.53
C ALA A 55 -2.04 3.04 -0.98
N SER A 56 -1.30 2.18 -0.26
CA SER A 56 -0.01 2.52 0.37
C SER A 56 1.16 1.64 -0.09
N VAL A 57 1.12 1.12 -1.33
CA VAL A 57 2.19 0.28 -1.91
C VAL A 57 2.88 0.92 -3.11
N GLN A 58 2.38 2.09 -3.54
CA GLN A 58 2.76 2.72 -4.80
C GLN A 58 4.20 3.22 -4.78
N LEU A 59 4.71 3.70 -3.64
CA LEU A 59 6.08 4.20 -3.53
C LEU A 59 7.09 3.06 -3.66
N GLU A 60 6.86 1.98 -2.92
CA GLU A 60 7.69 0.79 -2.85
C GLU A 60 7.75 0.11 -4.20
N PHE A 61 6.59 -0.09 -4.85
CA PHE A 61 6.50 -0.75 -6.15
C PHE A 61 7.06 0.12 -7.27
N ASN A 62 6.84 1.44 -7.22
CA ASN A 62 7.45 2.36 -8.18
C ASN A 62 8.99 2.36 -8.03
N TYR A 63 9.50 2.45 -6.80
CA TYR A 63 10.93 2.40 -6.55
C TYR A 63 11.52 1.07 -7.00
N LEU A 64 10.90 -0.06 -6.65
CA LEU A 64 11.34 -1.39 -7.09
C LEU A 64 11.37 -1.50 -8.62
N SER A 65 10.37 -0.97 -9.33
CA SER A 65 10.39 -0.91 -10.79
C SER A 65 11.56 -0.08 -11.32
N ALA A 66 11.82 1.10 -10.73
CA ALA A 66 12.92 1.97 -11.15
C ALA A 66 14.29 1.30 -10.97
N VAL A 67 14.54 0.66 -9.82
CA VAL A 67 15.85 0.06 -9.53
C VAL A 67 16.05 -1.33 -10.13
N SER A 68 14.97 -2.06 -10.42
CA SER A 68 15.05 -3.39 -11.06
C SER A 68 14.96 -3.36 -12.58
N GLY A 69 14.47 -2.27 -13.16
CA GLY A 69 14.16 -2.15 -14.59
C GLY A 69 12.89 -2.89 -15.03
N ASP A 70 12.13 -3.48 -14.10
CA ASP A 70 10.92 -4.25 -14.39
C ASP A 70 9.66 -3.41 -14.07
N PRO A 71 8.89 -2.95 -15.08
CA PRO A 71 7.79 -2.02 -14.87
C PRO A 71 6.55 -2.66 -14.23
N LYS A 72 6.51 -3.99 -14.06
CA LYS A 72 5.30 -4.68 -13.60
C LYS A 72 4.83 -4.23 -12.21
N TYR A 73 5.75 -3.91 -11.29
CA TYR A 73 5.41 -3.48 -9.94
C TYR A 73 4.68 -2.13 -9.98
N ASN A 74 5.29 -1.11 -10.59
CA ASN A 74 4.65 0.19 -10.80
C ASN A 74 3.30 0.03 -11.51
N THR A 75 3.28 -0.73 -12.60
CA THR A 75 2.07 -0.92 -13.42
C THR A 75 0.89 -1.42 -12.60
N GLU A 76 1.08 -2.47 -11.79
CA GLU A 76 0.00 -2.99 -10.95
C GLU A 76 -0.38 -2.02 -9.83
N ALA A 77 0.58 -1.42 -9.12
CA ALA A 77 0.29 -0.50 -8.02
C ALA A 77 -0.45 0.77 -8.51
N MET A 78 -0.09 1.30 -9.68
CA MET A 78 -0.72 2.50 -10.24
C MET A 78 -2.09 2.22 -10.84
N LYS A 79 -2.37 1.00 -11.32
CA LYS A 79 -3.73 0.58 -11.69
C LYS A 79 -4.69 0.67 -10.50
N VAL A 80 -4.27 0.22 -9.31
CA VAL A 80 -5.07 0.35 -8.08
C VAL A 80 -5.41 1.82 -7.83
N LEU A 81 -4.40 2.70 -7.86
CA LEU A 81 -4.58 4.12 -7.58
C LEU A 81 -5.47 4.80 -8.64
N ALA A 82 -5.30 4.45 -9.91
CA ALA A 82 -6.14 4.95 -10.99
C ALA A 82 -7.60 4.55 -10.78
N HIS A 83 -7.86 3.31 -10.37
CA HIS A 83 -9.19 2.80 -10.04
C HIS A 83 -9.81 3.53 -8.85
N ILE A 84 -9.11 3.63 -7.71
CA ILE A 84 -9.62 4.35 -6.52
C ILE A 84 -9.97 5.82 -6.81
N LYS A 85 -9.25 6.47 -7.74
CA LYS A 85 -9.55 7.84 -8.15
C LYS A 85 -10.90 7.98 -8.86
N THR A 86 -11.37 6.96 -9.59
CA THR A 86 -12.66 7.00 -10.29
C THR A 86 -13.86 6.74 -9.37
N LEU A 87 -13.64 6.08 -8.22
CA LEU A 87 -14.69 5.73 -7.28
C LEU A 87 -15.29 6.96 -6.55
N PRO A 88 -16.58 6.91 -6.18
CA PRO A 88 -17.26 8.00 -5.48
C PRO A 88 -16.65 8.27 -4.09
N LYS A 89 -16.66 9.55 -3.70
CA LYS A 89 -16.08 10.05 -2.45
C LYS A 89 -17.11 10.94 -1.77
N THR A 90 -17.24 10.82 -0.45
CA THR A 90 -18.14 11.66 0.34
C THR A 90 -17.30 12.69 1.06
N GLU A 91 -17.44 13.96 0.70
CA GLU A 91 -16.67 15.07 1.28
C GLU A 91 -15.13 14.86 1.18
N GLY A 92 -14.68 14.17 0.13
CA GLY A 92 -13.27 13.82 -0.07
C GLY A 92 -12.80 12.60 0.72
N LEU A 93 -13.65 12.00 1.55
CA LEU A 93 -13.36 10.79 2.31
C LEU A 93 -13.81 9.53 1.55
N VAL A 94 -13.15 8.41 1.85
CA VAL A 94 -13.46 7.08 1.31
C VAL A 94 -13.74 6.09 2.44
N PRO A 95 -14.59 5.08 2.22
CA PRO A 95 -14.73 3.97 3.15
C PRO A 95 -13.41 3.23 3.39
N ILE A 96 -13.29 2.55 4.54
CA ILE A 96 -12.05 1.84 4.95
C ILE A 96 -11.90 0.48 4.26
N TYR A 97 -12.96 -0.03 3.63
CA TYR A 97 -12.95 -1.29 2.93
C TYR A 97 -13.29 -1.08 1.46
N ILE A 98 -12.66 -1.90 0.63
CA ILE A 98 -12.88 -1.99 -0.81
C ILE A 98 -12.94 -3.47 -1.19
N SER A 99 -13.85 -3.82 -2.08
CA SER A 99 -14.07 -5.22 -2.47
C SER A 99 -13.13 -5.62 -3.61
N PRO A 100 -12.31 -6.67 -3.47
CA PRO A 100 -11.54 -7.23 -4.60
C PRO A 100 -12.42 -7.84 -5.68
N GLN A 101 -13.61 -8.31 -5.31
CA GLN A 101 -14.56 -8.97 -6.22
C GLN A 101 -15.30 -7.97 -7.13
N SER A 102 -15.73 -6.84 -6.58
CA SER A 102 -16.48 -5.82 -7.35
C SER A 102 -15.66 -4.59 -7.73
N GLY A 103 -14.55 -4.33 -7.04
CA GLY A 103 -13.77 -3.11 -7.17
C GLY A 103 -14.37 -1.91 -6.44
N GLU A 104 -15.51 -2.05 -5.77
CA GLU A 104 -16.24 -0.93 -5.17
C GLU A 104 -15.93 -0.75 -3.69
N PHE A 105 -16.09 0.48 -3.19
CA PHE A 105 -16.03 0.75 -1.76
C PHE A 105 -17.18 0.09 -1.00
N VAL A 106 -16.89 -0.34 0.23
CA VAL A 106 -17.85 -1.03 1.08
C VAL A 106 -18.01 -0.30 2.41
N GLY A 107 -19.27 0.06 2.72
CA GLY A 107 -19.67 0.67 4.00
C GLY A 107 -20.02 2.17 3.89
N GLU A 108 -20.99 2.60 4.70
CA GLU A 108 -21.59 3.94 4.61
C GLU A 108 -21.08 4.93 5.68
N ASN A 109 -20.56 4.45 6.81
CA ASN A 109 -20.23 5.29 7.98
C ASN A 109 -18.75 5.66 8.05
N ILE A 110 -18.30 6.51 7.12
CA ILE A 110 -16.88 6.84 6.94
C ILE A 110 -16.22 7.39 8.23
N SER A 111 -16.88 8.26 8.99
CA SER A 111 -16.31 8.83 10.23
C SER A 111 -16.10 7.78 11.33
N ARG A 112 -17.03 6.84 11.50
CA ARG A 112 -16.90 5.72 12.44
C ARG A 112 -15.81 4.76 11.97
N ASN A 113 -15.73 4.54 10.66
CA ASN A 113 -14.76 3.67 10.04
C ASN A 113 -13.33 4.22 10.17
N ILE A 114 -13.11 5.53 9.99
CA ILE A 114 -11.80 6.15 10.22
C ILE A 114 -11.39 5.99 11.69
N ALA A 115 -12.29 6.28 12.64
CA ALA A 115 -12.00 6.08 14.06
C ALA A 115 -11.66 4.61 14.39
N LYS A 116 -12.36 3.66 13.77
CA LYS A 116 -12.08 2.23 13.90
C LYS A 116 -10.74 1.84 13.29
N ALA A 117 -10.43 2.29 12.07
CA ALA A 117 -9.16 2.00 11.39
C ALA A 117 -7.97 2.58 12.17
N CYS A 118 -8.09 3.82 12.66
CA CYS A 118 -7.12 4.39 13.57
C CYS A 118 -6.96 3.53 14.83
N PHE A 119 -8.06 3.18 15.50
CA PHE A 119 -8.02 2.36 16.71
C PHE A 119 -7.40 0.97 16.49
N GLU A 120 -7.81 0.23 15.45
CA GLU A 120 -7.25 -1.09 15.10
C GLU A 120 -5.75 -0.98 14.79
N MET A 121 -5.34 0.05 14.05
CA MET A 121 -3.93 0.32 13.75
C MET A 121 -3.10 0.59 15.02
N TYR A 122 -3.66 1.33 15.98
CA TYR A 122 -3.03 1.60 17.27
C TYR A 122 -3.02 0.38 18.20
N GLU A 123 -4.05 -0.47 18.15
CA GLU A 123 -4.17 -1.67 18.98
C GLU A 123 -3.15 -2.75 18.59
N VAL A 124 -2.82 -2.85 17.30
CA VAL A 124 -1.82 -3.81 16.80
C VAL A 124 -0.37 -3.31 16.87
N THR A 125 -0.14 -2.03 17.22
CA THR A 125 1.21 -1.50 17.47
C THR A 125 1.53 -1.52 18.96
N ALA A 126 2.65 -2.15 19.34
CA ALA A 126 3.10 -2.23 20.74
C ALA A 126 3.31 -0.86 21.43
N THR A 127 3.40 0.22 20.63
CA THR A 127 3.58 1.61 21.07
C THR A 127 2.29 2.43 21.08
N GLY A 128 1.19 1.95 20.48
CA GLY A 128 -0.04 2.74 20.30
C GLY A 128 0.13 3.97 19.41
N LEU A 129 1.07 3.95 18.44
CA LEU A 129 1.39 5.07 17.54
C LEU A 129 1.25 4.68 16.07
N ALA A 130 0.90 5.65 15.22
CA ALA A 130 0.62 5.43 13.80
C ALA A 130 1.93 5.22 13.02
N PRO A 131 2.00 4.27 12.08
CA PRO A 131 3.24 3.88 11.40
C PRO A 131 3.69 4.81 10.26
N GLU A 132 2.94 5.85 9.89
CA GLU A 132 3.16 6.57 8.61
C GLU A 132 3.49 8.06 8.73
N ILE A 133 4.60 8.40 9.40
CA ILE A 133 5.33 9.66 9.11
C ILE A 133 6.72 9.29 8.62
N ALA A 134 6.85 9.02 7.32
CA ALA A 134 8.13 9.03 6.63
C ALA A 134 8.03 9.94 5.39
N LEU A 135 8.53 11.16 5.53
CA LEU A 135 8.70 12.09 4.42
C LEU A 135 10.06 11.79 3.79
N LEU A 136 10.10 11.02 2.69
CA LEU A 136 11.35 10.78 1.97
C LEU A 136 11.68 12.01 1.10
N SER A 137 12.32 13.01 1.70
CA SER A 137 12.97 14.08 0.93
C SER A 137 14.27 13.53 0.36
N HIS A 138 14.33 13.37 -0.96
CA HIS A 138 15.60 13.34 -1.68
C HIS A 138 15.77 14.67 -2.39
N ARG A 139 16.26 15.67 -1.64
CA ARG A 139 17.06 16.80 -2.14
C ARG A 139 17.58 17.62 -0.95
N ASP A 140 18.90 17.56 -0.80
CA ASP A 140 19.84 18.47 -0.13
C ASP A 140 19.58 18.95 1.30
N ASP A 141 20.66 18.88 2.11
CA ASP A 141 20.84 19.28 3.51
C ASP A 141 20.55 20.78 3.79
N SER A 142 19.33 21.26 3.55
CA SER A 142 18.90 22.56 4.07
C SER A 142 17.42 22.58 4.39
N VAL A 143 17.12 22.62 5.70
CA VAL A 143 15.78 22.82 6.24
C VAL A 143 15.43 24.30 6.12
N ILE A 144 14.36 24.62 5.39
CA ILE A 144 13.77 25.97 5.39
C ILE A 144 12.36 25.86 6.00
N PRO A 145 12.00 26.63 7.04
CA PRO A 145 10.65 26.65 7.59
C PRO A 145 9.69 27.38 6.65
N LEU A 146 8.46 26.89 6.51
CA LEU A 146 7.39 27.59 5.79
C LEU A 146 6.73 28.63 6.72
N GLU A 147 6.63 29.87 6.24
CA GLU A 147 5.69 30.90 6.72
C GLU A 147 4.25 30.59 6.29
#